data_AF-A0A950PWV1-F1
#
_entry.id   AF-A0A950PWV1-F1
#
_cell.length_a   1.000
_cell.length_b   1.000
_cell.length_c   1.000
_cell.angle_alpha   90.00
_cell.angle_beta   90.00
_cell.angle_gamma   90.00
#
_symmetry.space_group_name_H-M   'P 1'
#
loop_
_entity.id
_entity.type
_entity.pdbx_description
1 polymer ?
#
loop_
_entity_poly.entity_id
_entity_poly.type
_entity_poly.pdbx_seq_one_letter_code
_entity_poly.pdbx_strand_id
1 'polypeptide(L)'
;MVGVPAAVDAPVGERPIRRSRNGNVVGWLVLGLLVVLLAFELVMLVGSDRGTPHASAADTDLARRFAVAVTSFDYKRLDADVQRVLDLGTPGFERDFRSAMGPNFTDKIAANKSVSTGDIVVGPRVQTVSGGRATFFVVVDQTVTSEGSQSQPQLVHTGLLVTVQEKDHKVASVQVL
;
A
#
# COMPACT_ATOMS: atom_id res chain seq x y z
N MET A 1 22.41 -33.11 65.17
CA MET A 1 22.61 -31.90 66.00
C MET A 1 23.78 -31.13 65.42
N VAL A 2 23.53 -29.86 65.04
CA VAL A 2 24.48 -28.71 64.95
C VAL A 2 25.64 -28.85 63.93
N GLY A 3 25.92 -27.95 62.98
CA GLY A 3 25.46 -26.58 62.71
C GLY A 3 26.64 -25.59 62.62
N VAL A 4 26.78 -24.92 61.45
CA VAL A 4 27.28 -23.53 61.21
C VAL A 4 28.83 -23.33 61.10
N PRO A 5 29.44 -22.30 60.42
CA PRO A 5 29.05 -21.33 59.34
C PRO A 5 30.02 -21.26 58.11
N ALA A 6 29.61 -20.88 56.89
CA ALA A 6 29.52 -19.55 56.23
C ALA A 6 30.79 -18.97 55.53
N ALA A 7 30.67 -18.80 54.21
CA ALA A 7 31.21 -17.71 53.38
C ALA A 7 30.31 -17.65 52.13
N VAL A 8 29.23 -16.86 52.12
CA VAL A 8 29.14 -15.48 51.58
C VAL A 8 29.68 -15.37 50.15
N ASP A 9 28.78 -15.29 49.17
CA ASP A 9 28.75 -14.16 48.24
C ASP A 9 27.38 -14.00 47.55
N ALA A 10 27.06 -12.75 47.23
CA ALA A 10 25.73 -12.18 47.01
C ALA A 10 24.96 -12.65 45.74
N PRO A 11 23.63 -12.45 45.68
CA PRO A 11 22.85 -12.70 44.47
C PRO A 11 23.14 -11.64 43.41
N VAL A 12 23.76 -12.04 42.29
CA VAL A 12 23.80 -11.23 41.07
C VAL A 12 22.38 -11.18 40.52
N GLY A 13 21.74 -10.02 40.64
CA GLY A 13 20.46 -9.75 40.00
C GLY A 13 20.60 -9.83 38.49
N GLU A 14 20.16 -10.93 37.91
CA GLU A 14 19.95 -11.05 36.47
C GLU A 14 18.77 -10.14 36.09
N ARG A 15 19.07 -9.00 35.46
CA ARG A 15 18.06 -8.14 34.86
C ARG A 15 17.34 -8.94 33.77
N PRO A 16 16.00 -9.05 33.77
CA PRO A 16 15.32 -9.66 32.64
C PRO A 16 15.55 -8.77 31.42
N ILE A 17 16.29 -9.31 30.46
CA ILE A 17 16.53 -8.70 29.15
C ILE A 17 15.15 -8.64 28.48
N ARG A 18 14.48 -7.50 28.59
CA ARG A 18 13.17 -7.25 27.98
C ARG A 18 13.40 -7.13 26.47
N ARG A 19 13.49 -8.27 25.79
CA ARG A 19 13.56 -8.38 24.33
C ARG A 19 12.27 -7.78 23.79
N SER A 20 12.31 -6.51 23.40
CA SER A 20 11.14 -5.79 22.92
C SER A 20 10.67 -6.47 21.64
N ARG A 21 9.52 -7.11 21.74
CA ARG A 21 8.78 -7.73 20.65
C ARG A 21 8.13 -6.63 19.82
N ASN A 22 8.94 -5.78 19.20
CA ASN A 22 8.46 -4.74 18.29
C ASN A 22 8.18 -5.41 16.95
N GLY A 23 7.02 -6.05 16.87
CA GLY A 23 6.58 -6.80 15.71
C GLY A 23 6.24 -5.87 14.55
N ASN A 24 7.02 -5.98 13.47
CA ASN A 24 6.57 -6.17 12.09
C ASN A 24 5.33 -5.41 11.60
N VAL A 25 5.16 -4.13 11.97
CA VAL A 25 4.10 -3.27 11.41
C VAL A 25 4.30 -3.06 9.91
N VAL A 26 5.57 -3.02 9.47
CA VAL A 26 5.98 -2.91 8.06
C VAL A 26 5.49 -4.10 7.22
N GLY A 27 5.44 -5.30 7.81
CA GLY A 27 4.99 -6.51 7.09
C GLY A 27 3.48 -6.52 6.79
N TRP A 28 2.68 -5.76 7.52
CA TRP A 28 1.22 -5.75 7.35
C TRP A 28 0.75 -4.86 6.20
N LEU A 29 1.51 -3.83 5.84
CA LEU A 29 1.22 -3.02 4.64
C LEU A 29 1.46 -3.84 3.35
N VAL A 30 2.52 -4.67 3.35
CA VAL A 30 2.82 -5.61 2.27
C VAL A 30 1.79 -6.74 2.18
N LEU A 31 1.16 -7.13 3.29
CA LEU A 31 0.13 -8.17 3.30
C LEU A 31 -1.25 -7.66 2.85
N GLY A 32 -1.60 -6.40 3.13
CA GLY A 32 -2.79 -5.75 2.53
C GLY A 32 -2.68 -5.65 1.01
N LEU A 33 -1.46 -5.45 0.51
CA LEU A 33 -1.07 -5.46 -0.91
C LEU A 33 -1.37 -6.81 -1.59
N LEU A 34 -1.12 -7.92 -0.88
CA LEU A 34 -1.31 -9.30 -1.37
C LEU A 34 -2.79 -9.68 -1.56
N VAL A 35 -3.72 -9.05 -0.84
CA VAL A 35 -5.16 -9.35 -0.97
C VAL A 35 -5.74 -8.73 -2.25
N VAL A 36 -5.16 -7.65 -2.77
CA VAL A 36 -5.56 -7.01 -4.02
C VAL A 36 -5.23 -7.89 -5.25
N LEU A 37 -4.20 -8.75 -5.15
CA LEU A 37 -3.81 -9.69 -6.21
C LEU A 37 -4.90 -10.73 -6.54
N LEU A 38 -5.73 -11.13 -5.57
CA LEU A 38 -6.74 -12.19 -5.76
C LEU A 38 -7.93 -11.75 -6.62
N ALA A 39 -8.18 -10.45 -6.79
CA ALA A 39 -9.32 -9.95 -7.58
C ALA A 39 -9.05 -9.90 -9.10
N PHE A 40 -7.79 -10.06 -9.53
CA PHE A 40 -7.37 -9.91 -10.92
C PHE A 40 -7.81 -11.05 -11.85
N GLU A 41 -7.96 -12.27 -11.32
CA GLU A 41 -8.14 -13.46 -12.16
C GLU A 41 -9.51 -13.54 -12.85
N LEU A 42 -10.55 -12.91 -12.29
CA LEU A 42 -11.92 -13.12 -12.77
C LEU A 42 -12.32 -12.25 -13.97
N VAL A 43 -11.60 -11.14 -14.23
CA VAL A 43 -12.05 -10.11 -15.19
C VAL A 43 -11.32 -10.17 -16.54
N MET A 44 -10.09 -10.70 -16.59
CA MET A 44 -9.29 -10.78 -17.82
C MET A 44 -9.80 -11.81 -18.85
N LEU A 45 -10.77 -12.66 -18.49
CA LEU A 45 -11.26 -13.72 -19.38
C LEU A 45 -12.29 -13.25 -20.43
N VAL A 46 -12.87 -12.04 -20.31
CA VAL A 46 -14.10 -11.69 -21.06
C VAL A 46 -13.91 -10.68 -22.21
N GLY A 47 -12.74 -10.04 -22.38
CA GLY A 47 -12.60 -8.91 -23.31
C GLY A 47 -11.41 -8.97 -24.27
N SER A 48 -11.44 -9.86 -25.27
CA SER A 48 -10.48 -9.84 -26.39
C SER A 48 -11.13 -9.25 -27.64
N ASP A 49 -10.92 -7.94 -27.88
CA ASP A 49 -11.24 -7.30 -29.16
C ASP A 49 -9.97 -6.64 -29.72
N ARG A 50 -9.61 -7.00 -30.96
CA ARG A 50 -8.33 -6.66 -31.62
C ARG A 50 -8.47 -5.37 -32.43
N GLY A 51 -8.27 -4.24 -31.77
CA GLY A 51 -7.69 -3.03 -32.41
C GLY A 51 -6.23 -2.90 -31.96
N THR A 52 -5.50 -1.91 -32.46
CA THR A 52 -4.34 -1.35 -31.75
C THR A 52 -4.81 -0.04 -31.12
N PRO A 53 -5.52 -0.06 -29.99
CA PRO A 53 -5.91 1.17 -29.34
C PRO A 53 -4.68 1.76 -28.66
N HIS A 54 -4.48 3.06 -28.82
CA HIS A 54 -3.48 3.81 -28.07
C HIS A 54 -4.16 4.42 -26.86
N ALA A 55 -3.56 4.27 -25.68
CA ALA A 55 -4.10 4.92 -24.50
C ALA A 55 -4.05 6.45 -24.67
N SER A 56 -5.11 7.15 -24.27
CA SER A 56 -5.16 8.60 -24.42
C SER A 56 -4.17 9.29 -23.47
N ALA A 57 -3.82 10.54 -23.77
CA ALA A 57 -3.03 11.38 -22.86
C ALA A 57 -3.76 11.57 -21.50
N ALA A 58 -5.10 11.64 -21.53
CA ALA A 58 -5.92 11.75 -20.33
C ALA A 58 -5.83 10.49 -19.45
N ASP A 59 -5.85 9.30 -20.05
CA ASP A 59 -5.73 8.04 -19.31
C ASP A 59 -4.33 7.88 -18.71
N THR A 60 -3.30 8.31 -19.44
CA THR A 60 -1.92 8.31 -18.96
C THR A 60 -1.75 9.27 -17.76
N ASP A 61 -2.32 10.47 -17.85
CA ASP A 61 -2.32 11.43 -16.75
C ASP A 61 -3.13 10.93 -15.55
N LEU A 62 -4.27 10.30 -15.79
CA LEU A 62 -5.06 9.68 -14.74
C LEU A 62 -4.28 8.58 -14.01
N ALA A 63 -3.62 7.69 -14.75
CA ALA A 63 -2.80 6.64 -14.16
C ALA A 63 -1.66 7.22 -13.30
N ARG A 64 -1.05 8.32 -13.74
CA ARG A 64 -0.04 9.07 -12.98
C ARG A 64 -0.62 9.61 -11.67
N ARG A 65 -1.72 10.36 -11.75
CA ARG A 65 -2.38 10.97 -10.58
C ARG A 65 -2.83 9.90 -9.60
N PHE A 66 -3.39 8.81 -10.10
CA PHE A 66 -3.81 7.69 -9.28
C PHE A 66 -2.64 7.01 -8.56
N ALA A 67 -1.54 6.71 -9.28
CA ALA A 67 -0.37 6.06 -8.69
C ALA A 67 0.24 6.88 -7.55
N VAL A 68 0.35 8.20 -7.71
CA VAL A 68 0.78 9.10 -6.62
C VAL A 68 -0.25 9.13 -5.50
N ALA A 69 -1.54 9.15 -5.83
CA ALA A 69 -2.58 9.25 -4.82
C ALA A 69 -2.69 8.01 -3.93
N VAL A 70 -2.64 6.83 -4.51
CA VAL A 70 -2.78 5.56 -3.78
C VAL A 70 -1.54 5.19 -2.97
N THR A 71 -0.43 5.92 -3.12
CA THR A 71 0.83 5.72 -2.38
C THR A 71 1.14 6.87 -1.41
N SER A 72 0.32 7.92 -1.39
CA SER A 72 0.55 9.12 -0.56
C SER A 72 -0.62 9.37 0.38
N PHE A 73 -0.37 9.21 1.69
CA PHE A 73 -1.35 9.40 2.76
C PHE A 73 -0.72 10.15 3.93
N ASP A 74 -1.48 11.05 4.56
CA ASP A 74 -1.11 11.70 5.82
C ASP A 74 -2.20 11.43 6.87
N TYR A 75 -1.82 10.87 8.02
CA TYR A 75 -2.74 10.59 9.12
C TYR A 75 -3.59 11.80 9.55
N LYS A 76 -3.11 13.04 9.37
CA LYS A 76 -3.84 14.27 9.72
C LYS A 76 -4.99 14.60 8.78
N ARG A 77 -4.97 14.04 7.56
CA ARG A 77 -5.94 14.32 6.50
C ARG A 77 -6.36 13.03 5.77
N LEU A 78 -6.33 11.92 6.49
CA LEU A 78 -6.48 10.59 5.93
C LEU A 78 -7.81 10.41 5.18
N ASP A 79 -8.91 10.93 5.73
CA ASP A 79 -10.21 10.88 5.06
C ASP A 79 -10.19 11.59 3.70
N ALA A 80 -9.56 12.76 3.62
CA ALA A 80 -9.42 13.50 2.37
C ALA A 80 -8.50 12.76 1.38
N ASP A 81 -7.43 12.12 1.86
CA ASP A 81 -6.54 11.33 1.01
C ASP A 81 -7.23 10.07 0.48
N VAL A 82 -8.03 9.39 1.30
CA VAL A 82 -8.87 8.25 0.87
C VAL A 82 -9.88 8.71 -0.18
N GLN A 83 -10.59 9.81 0.06
CA GLN A 83 -11.55 10.35 -0.92
C GLN A 83 -10.87 10.70 -2.25
N ARG A 84 -9.68 11.31 -2.21
CA ARG A 84 -8.91 11.63 -3.42
C ARG A 84 -8.57 10.39 -4.26
N VAL A 85 -8.34 9.23 -3.65
CA VAL A 85 -8.13 7.97 -4.38
C VAL A 85 -9.45 7.45 -4.97
N LEU A 86 -10.51 7.48 -4.19
CA LEU A 86 -11.85 7.04 -4.61
C LEU A 86 -12.41 7.88 -5.76
N ASP A 87 -12.18 9.19 -5.75
CA ASP A 87 -12.58 10.12 -6.80
C ASP A 87 -11.95 9.81 -8.15
N LEU A 88 -10.81 9.13 -8.19
CA LEU A 88 -10.14 8.72 -9.43
C LEU A 88 -10.63 7.36 -9.93
N GLY A 89 -11.33 6.59 -9.08
CA GLY A 89 -11.81 5.26 -9.37
C GLY A 89 -13.24 5.20 -9.89
N THR A 90 -13.60 4.04 -10.41
CA THR A 90 -15.00 3.67 -10.68
C THR A 90 -15.72 3.32 -9.38
N PRO A 91 -17.06 3.31 -9.35
CA PRO A 91 -17.81 2.79 -8.20
C PRO A 91 -17.47 1.32 -7.86
N GLY A 92 -17.08 0.53 -8.87
CA GLY A 92 -16.59 -0.84 -8.66
C GLY A 92 -15.27 -0.85 -7.89
N PHE A 93 -14.31 -0.04 -8.32
CA PHE A 93 -13.04 0.15 -7.65
C PHE A 93 -13.22 0.59 -6.19
N GLU A 94 -14.15 1.53 -5.91
CA GLU A 94 -14.40 1.98 -4.54
C GLU A 94 -14.75 0.83 -3.60
N ARG A 95 -15.65 -0.07 -4.02
CA ARG A 95 -16.00 -1.24 -3.19
C ARG A 95 -14.79 -2.11 -2.93
N ASP A 96 -14.03 -2.42 -3.97
CA ASP A 96 -12.89 -3.34 -3.89
C ASP A 96 -11.78 -2.74 -3.00
N PHE A 97 -11.54 -1.43 -3.14
CA PHE A 97 -10.59 -0.68 -2.33
C PHE A 97 -11.00 -0.62 -0.85
N ARG A 98 -12.26 -0.28 -0.55
CA ARG A 98 -12.77 -0.30 0.83
C ARG A 98 -12.72 -1.71 1.43
N SER A 99 -13.01 -2.73 0.63
CA SER A 99 -12.90 -4.13 1.06
C SER A 99 -11.45 -4.51 1.39
N ALA A 100 -10.47 -4.05 0.59
CA ALA A 100 -9.06 -4.30 0.82
C ALA A 100 -8.51 -3.56 2.07
N MET A 101 -9.00 -2.35 2.33
CA MET A 101 -8.65 -1.57 3.53
C MET A 101 -9.12 -2.25 4.83
N GLY A 102 -10.31 -2.84 4.81
CA GLY A 102 -10.93 -3.42 6.00
C GLY A 102 -11.42 -2.38 7.02
N PRO A 103 -12.11 -2.82 8.09
CA PRO A 103 -12.87 -1.92 8.97
C PRO A 103 -12.03 -0.95 9.83
N ASN A 104 -10.73 -1.21 10.00
CA ASN A 104 -9.88 -0.46 10.95
C ASN A 104 -8.68 0.22 10.26
N PHE A 105 -8.76 0.47 8.96
CA PHE A 105 -7.66 1.07 8.21
C PHE A 105 -7.26 2.45 8.74
N THR A 106 -8.26 3.33 8.93
CA THR A 106 -8.08 4.69 9.42
C THR A 106 -7.46 4.73 10.82
N ASP A 107 -7.97 3.88 11.72
CA ASP A 107 -7.48 3.79 13.10
C ASP A 107 -6.01 3.36 13.17
N LYS A 108 -5.58 2.45 12.28
CA LYS A 108 -4.20 1.95 12.24
C LYS A 108 -3.21 3.01 11.76
N ILE A 109 -3.59 3.82 10.77
CA ILE A 109 -2.74 4.90 10.27
C ILE A 109 -2.67 6.03 11.30
N ALA A 110 -3.80 6.37 11.92
CA ALA A 110 -3.87 7.38 12.97
C ALA A 110 -3.04 6.99 14.20
N ALA A 111 -3.12 5.73 14.65
CA ALA A 111 -2.39 5.25 15.83
C ALA A 111 -0.87 5.34 15.68
N ASN A 112 -0.34 5.11 14.47
CA ASN A 112 1.10 5.17 14.20
C ASN A 112 1.58 6.55 13.71
N LYS A 113 0.66 7.51 13.57
CA LYS A 113 0.86 8.82 12.95
C LYS A 113 1.69 8.73 11.67
N SER A 114 1.29 7.79 10.81
CA SER A 114 2.04 7.47 9.61
C SER A 114 1.81 8.51 8.52
N VAL A 115 2.89 8.86 7.81
CA VAL A 115 2.87 9.67 6.60
C VAL A 115 3.60 8.91 5.51
N SER A 116 2.98 8.76 4.34
CA SER A 116 3.58 8.22 3.13
C SER A 116 3.58 9.24 2.01
N THR A 117 4.61 9.23 1.18
CA THR A 117 4.71 10.04 -0.04
C THR A 117 5.26 9.17 -1.14
N GLY A 118 4.56 9.15 -2.28
CA GLY A 118 4.94 8.37 -3.45
C GLY A 118 5.45 9.25 -4.58
N ASP A 119 6.66 8.95 -5.05
CA ASP A 119 7.28 9.60 -6.20
C ASP A 119 7.43 8.61 -7.35
N ILE A 120 6.93 8.96 -8.54
CA ILE A 120 7.04 8.07 -9.70
C ILE A 120 8.47 8.10 -10.24
N VAL A 121 9.12 6.94 -10.22
CA VAL A 121 10.48 6.75 -10.76
C VAL A 121 10.48 6.11 -12.15
N VAL A 122 9.43 5.34 -12.49
CA VAL A 122 9.26 4.76 -13.83
C VAL A 122 7.80 4.89 -14.28
N GLY A 123 7.61 5.27 -15.55
CA GLY A 123 6.29 5.29 -16.17
C GLY A 123 5.50 6.59 -16.01
N PRO A 124 4.18 6.57 -16.22
CA PRO A 124 3.40 5.42 -16.67
C PRO A 124 3.83 4.93 -18.06
N ARG A 125 3.76 3.62 -18.29
CA ARG A 125 3.97 2.96 -19.59
C ARG A 125 2.76 2.11 -19.91
N VAL A 126 2.24 2.22 -21.12
CA VAL A 126 1.12 1.38 -21.56
C VAL A 126 1.62 -0.06 -21.73
N GLN A 127 0.95 -1.00 -21.06
CA GLN A 127 1.22 -2.43 -21.17
C GLN A 127 0.26 -3.09 -22.16
N THR A 128 -1.03 -2.78 -22.00
CA THR A 128 -2.10 -3.37 -22.81
C THR A 128 -3.19 -2.33 -23.03
N VAL A 129 -3.77 -2.32 -24.23
CA VAL A 129 -5.03 -1.61 -24.48
C VAL A 129 -5.96 -2.56 -25.23
N SER A 130 -7.09 -2.91 -24.61
CA SER A 130 -8.06 -3.86 -25.16
C SER A 130 -9.40 -3.70 -24.45
N GLY A 131 -10.50 -3.96 -25.16
CA GLY A 131 -11.85 -3.99 -24.56
C GLY A 131 -12.27 -2.70 -23.86
N GLY A 132 -11.87 -1.54 -24.40
CA GLY A 132 -12.16 -0.22 -23.82
C GLY A 132 -11.44 0.08 -22.50
N ARG A 133 -10.32 -0.61 -22.27
CA ARG A 133 -9.46 -0.45 -21.10
C ARG A 133 -8.00 -0.29 -21.51
N ALA A 134 -7.30 0.58 -20.79
CA ALA A 134 -5.85 0.75 -20.89
C ALA A 134 -5.20 0.39 -19.56
N THR A 135 -4.21 -0.52 -19.58
CA THR A 135 -3.43 -0.89 -18.41
C THR A 135 -2.04 -0.25 -18.49
N PHE A 136 -1.64 0.41 -17.41
CA PHE A 136 -0.39 1.12 -17.27
C PHE A 136 0.49 0.50 -16.22
N PHE A 137 1.78 0.34 -16.52
CA PHE A 137 2.81 0.04 -15.54
C PHE A 137 3.43 1.34 -15.02
N VAL A 138 3.52 1.45 -13.70
CA VAL A 138 4.12 2.57 -12.97
C VAL A 138 4.99 2.01 -11.86
N VAL A 139 6.17 2.58 -11.62
CA VAL A 139 6.95 2.30 -10.42
C VAL A 139 7.01 3.55 -9.58
N VAL A 140 6.70 3.39 -8.30
CA VAL A 140 6.66 4.46 -7.30
C VAL A 140 7.64 4.14 -6.19
N ASP A 141 8.44 5.14 -5.84
CA ASP A 141 9.24 5.17 -4.63
C ASP A 141 8.39 5.77 -3.52
N GLN A 142 8.00 4.93 -2.57
CA GLN A 142 7.17 5.33 -1.44
C GLN A 142 8.04 5.53 -0.21
N THR A 143 8.12 6.77 0.27
CA THR A 143 8.76 7.10 1.54
C THR A 143 7.73 7.08 2.65
N VAL A 144 7.95 6.25 3.69
CA VAL A 144 7.04 6.10 4.83
C VAL A 144 7.74 6.54 6.11
N THR A 145 7.07 7.41 6.87
CA THR A 145 7.48 7.84 8.22
C THR A 145 6.36 7.53 9.21
N SER A 146 6.71 7.18 10.45
CA SER A 146 5.74 6.85 11.51
C SER A 146 6.41 7.06 12.87
N GLU A 147 5.66 7.49 13.89
CA GLU A 147 6.23 7.79 15.22
C GLU A 147 6.81 6.55 15.93
N GLY A 148 6.40 5.34 15.55
CA GLY A 148 6.91 4.07 16.09
C GLY A 148 8.07 3.45 15.31
N SER A 149 8.40 3.95 14.12
CA SER A 149 9.57 3.51 13.34
C SER A 149 10.80 4.19 13.93
N GLN A 150 11.91 3.48 14.13
CA GLN A 150 13.13 4.03 14.72
C GLN A 150 13.69 5.20 13.89
N SER A 151 13.16 6.41 14.08
CA SER A 151 13.57 7.73 13.58
C SER A 151 13.92 7.92 12.10
N GLN A 152 13.91 6.88 11.27
CA GLN A 152 14.34 6.94 9.87
C GLN A 152 13.18 6.65 8.92
N PRO A 153 12.99 7.48 7.88
CA PRO A 153 12.07 7.19 6.79
C PRO A 153 12.43 5.86 6.12
N GLN A 154 11.41 5.03 5.85
CA GLN A 154 11.57 3.81 5.08
C GLN A 154 11.23 4.07 3.61
N LEU A 155 12.15 3.77 2.72
CA LEU A 155 11.90 3.79 1.27
C LEU A 155 11.42 2.40 0.81
N VAL A 156 10.33 2.38 0.05
CA VAL A 156 9.72 1.16 -0.50
C VAL A 156 9.48 1.36 -2.00
N HIS A 157 10.08 0.51 -2.83
CA HIS A 157 9.84 0.49 -4.26
C HIS A 157 8.60 -0.34 -4.57
N THR A 158 7.61 0.25 -5.23
CA THR A 158 6.31 -0.37 -5.50
C THR A 158 5.99 -0.30 -7.00
N GLY A 159 5.85 -1.47 -7.64
CA GLY A 159 5.35 -1.56 -9.01
C GLY A 159 3.83 -1.63 -9.03
N LEU A 160 3.18 -0.85 -9.89
CA LEU A 160 1.72 -0.78 -10.01
C LEU A 160 1.29 -1.09 -11.44
N LEU A 161 0.28 -1.96 -11.59
CA LEU A 161 -0.50 -2.07 -12.82
C LEU A 161 -1.85 -1.38 -12.61
N VAL A 162 -2.01 -0.20 -13.20
CA VAL A 162 -3.23 0.62 -13.10
C VAL A 162 -4.07 0.40 -14.35
N THR A 163 -5.30 -0.10 -14.20
CA THR A 163 -6.21 -0.28 -15.33
C THR A 163 -7.26 0.83 -15.33
N VAL A 164 -7.27 1.61 -16.41
CA VAL A 164 -8.23 2.69 -16.66
C VAL A 164 -9.33 2.20 -17.59
N GLN A 165 -10.58 2.55 -17.28
CA GLN A 165 -11.72 2.39 -18.17
C GLN A 165 -11.88 3.66 -19.00
N GLU A 166 -11.69 3.55 -20.32
CA GLU A 166 -11.60 4.69 -21.25
C GLU A 166 -12.93 5.44 -21.34
N LYS A 167 -14.06 4.73 -21.26
CA LYS A 167 -15.40 5.33 -21.37
C LYS A 167 -15.65 6.45 -20.35
N ASP A 168 -15.18 6.26 -19.13
CA ASP A 168 -15.47 7.14 -18.01
C ASP A 168 -14.22 7.91 -17.53
N HIS A 169 -13.05 7.61 -18.10
CA HIS A 169 -11.73 8.07 -17.65
C HIS A 169 -11.57 7.89 -16.12
N LYS A 170 -11.80 6.66 -15.67
CA LYS A 170 -11.71 6.26 -14.25
C LYS A 170 -10.88 4.99 -14.09
N VAL A 171 -10.22 4.85 -12.95
CA VAL A 171 -9.49 3.64 -12.59
C VAL A 171 -10.48 2.53 -12.24
N ALA A 172 -10.42 1.44 -12.99
CA ALA A 172 -11.24 0.26 -12.76
C ALA A 172 -10.58 -0.69 -11.75
N SER A 173 -9.26 -0.80 -11.77
CA SER A 173 -8.50 -1.64 -10.84
C SER A 173 -7.05 -1.21 -10.76
N VAL A 174 -6.41 -1.58 -9.66
CA VAL A 174 -4.96 -1.49 -9.48
C VAL A 174 -4.47 -2.84 -8.98
N GLN A 175 -3.29 -3.24 -9.45
CA GLN A 175 -2.54 -4.35 -8.88
C GLN A 175 -1.16 -3.86 -8.52
N VAL A 176 -0.55 -4.54 -7.55
CA VAL A 176 0.80 -4.25 -7.12
C VAL A 176 1.68 -5.44 -7.43
N LEU A 177 2.88 -5.18 -7.95
CA LEU A 177 3.86 -6.18 -8.40
C LEU A 177 4.90 -6.49 -7.34
#